data_AF-A0A9D6EJJ6-F1
#
_entry.id   AF-A0A9D6EJJ6-F1
#
_cell.length_a   1.000
_cell.length_b   1.000
_cell.length_c   1.000
_cell.angle_alpha   90.00
_cell.angle_beta   90.00
_cell.angle_gamma   90.00
#
_symmetry.space_group_name_H-M   'P 1'
#
loop_
_entity.id
_entity.type
_entity.pdbx_description
1 polymer ?
#
loop_
_entity_poly.entity_id
_entity_poly.type
_entity_poly.pdbx_seq_one_letter_code
_entity_poly.pdbx_strand_id
1 'polypeptide(L)' 'MSRVLIVKSSEGDWEVDYSKLSFEEIEQRIKAYEESHGQFQTYFANYNCDTSTPQDYLTFVDWENLLLEREKRSSPPRS' A
#
# COMPACT_ATOMS: atom_id res chain seq x y z
N MET A 1 8.91 -6.68 -5.36
CA MET A 1 8.61 -5.58 -4.42
C MET A 1 9.23 -5.90 -3.08
N SER A 2 9.83 -4.90 -2.43
CA SER A 2 10.42 -5.05 -1.10
C SER A 2 9.32 -5.28 -0.06
N ARG A 3 9.55 -6.12 0.95
CA ARG A 3 8.59 -6.36 2.04
C ARG A 3 8.53 -5.23 3.07
N VAL A 4 9.37 -4.22 2.87
CA VAL A 4 9.55 -3.09 3.78
C VAL A 4 9.55 -1.81 2.96
N LEU A 5 8.68 -0.87 3.33
CA LEU A 5 8.67 0.52 2.84
C LEU A 5 9.32 1.41 3.90
N ILE A 6 10.34 2.18 3.50
CA ILE A 6 11.01 3.14 4.37
C ILE A 6 10.77 4.52 3.77
N VAL A 7 10.12 5.40 4.53
CA VAL A 7 9.88 6.79 4.14
C VAL A 7 10.74 7.68 5.01
N LYS A 8 11.63 8.44 4.37
CA LYS A 8 12.47 9.43 5.03
C LYS A 8 11.87 10.81 4.79
N SER A 9 11.50 11.50 5.86
CA SER A 9 10.96 12.84 5.78
C SER A 9 11.68 13.76 6.77
N SER A 10 11.61 15.07 6.54
CA SER A 10 12.10 16.09 7.48
C SER A 10 11.38 16.05 8.83
N GLU A 11 10.21 15.42 8.90
CA GLU A 11 9.40 15.26 10.12
C GLU A 11 9.69 13.94 10.85
N GLY A 12 10.50 13.06 10.26
CA GLY A 12 10.87 11.78 10.82
C GLY A 12 10.90 10.66 9.77
N ASP A 13 11.67 9.62 10.07
CA ASP A 13 11.70 8.39 9.29
C ASP A 13 10.61 7.45 9.82
N TRP A 14 9.81 6.86 8.92
CA TRP A 14 8.89 5.79 9.27
C TRP A 14 9.06 4.57 8.36
N GLU A 15 8.87 3.39 8.95
CA GLU A 15 9.06 2.10 8.30
C GLU A 15 7.78 1.26 8.42
N VAL A 16 7.37 0.62 7.33
CA VAL A 16 6.32 -0.39 7.32
C VAL A 16 6.89 -1.70 6.79
N ASP A 17 6.95 -2.70 7.66
CA ASP A 17 7.23 -4.08 7.30
C ASP A 17 5.91 -4.85 7.11
N TYR A 18 5.49 -5.00 5.86
CA TYR A 18 4.21 -5.65 5.51
C TYR A 18 4.17 -7.12 5.94
N SER A 19 5.32 -7.78 6.11
CA SER A 19 5.36 -9.17 6.57
C SER A 19 4.98 -9.32 8.04
N LYS A 20 5.10 -8.25 8.84
CA LYS A 20 4.72 -8.23 10.26
C LYS A 20 3.26 -7.87 10.50
N LEU A 21 2.57 -7.28 9.51
CA LEU A 21 1.15 -6.95 9.63
C LEU A 21 0.32 -8.22 9.71
N SER A 22 -0.72 -8.25 10.54
CA SER A 22 -1.75 -9.29 10.52
C SER A 22 -2.63 -9.18 9.27
N PHE A 23 -3.38 -10.24 8.93
CA PHE A 23 -4.33 -10.18 7.82
C PHE A 23 -5.43 -9.14 8.07
N GLU A 24 -5.89 -9.00 9.32
CA GLU A 24 -6.89 -8.01 9.71
C GLU A 24 -6.36 -6.58 9.50
N GLU A 25 -5.14 -6.28 9.92
CA GLU A 25 -4.52 -4.96 9.71
C GLU A 25 -4.38 -4.63 8.21
N ILE A 26 -4.05 -5.61 7.39
CA ILE A 26 -3.97 -5.44 5.93
C ILE A 26 -5.34 -5.06 5.37
N GLU A 27 -6.40 -5.81 5.70
CA GLU A 27 -7.76 -5.51 5.24
C GLU A 27 -8.24 -4.14 5.73
N GLN A 28 -7.98 -3.78 6.99
CA GLN A 28 -8.37 -2.49 7.56
C GLN A 28 -7.71 -1.32 6.82
N ARG A 29 -6.40 -1.42 6.52
CA ARG A 29 -5.68 -0.36 5.80
C ARG A 29 -6.14 -0.24 4.34
N ILE A 30 -6.36 -1.37 3.65
CA ILE A 30 -6.92 -1.38 2.29
C ILE A 30 -8.29 -0.68 2.28
N LYS A 31 -9.17 -1.04 3.23
CA LYS A 31 -10.50 -0.43 3.34
C LYS A 31 -10.45 1.08 3.60
N ALA A 32 -9.51 1.53 4.43
CA ALA A 32 -9.33 2.97 4.70
C ALA A 32 -8.93 3.75 3.44
N TYR A 33 -8.06 3.18 2.60
CA TYR A 33 -7.73 3.78 1.31
C TYR A 33 -8.92 3.74 0.35
N GLU A 34 -9.68 2.64 0.34
CA GLU A 34 -10.89 2.53 -0.50
C GLU A 34 -11.94 3.57 -0.15
N GLU A 35 -12.15 3.84 1.14
CA GLU A 35 -13.08 4.85 1.63
C GLU A 35 -12.64 6.27 1.27
N SER A 36 -11.33 6.53 1.25
CA SER A 36 -10.78 7.87 1.00
C SER A 36 -10.63 8.18 -0.50
N HIS A 37 -10.34 7.16 -1.31
CA HIS A 37 -9.88 7.33 -2.69
C HIS A 37 -10.69 6.53 -3.73
N GLY A 38 -11.64 5.71 -3.30
CA GLY A 38 -12.38 4.81 -4.18
C GLY A 38 -11.60 3.53 -4.48
N GLN A 39 -11.80 2.90 -5.64
CA GLN A 39 -11.11 1.65 -5.94
C GLN A 39 -9.63 1.87 -6.34
N PHE A 40 -8.74 0.97 -5.94
CA PHE A 40 -7.31 1.04 -6.29
C PHE A 40 -7.07 1.21 -7.79
N GLN A 41 -7.80 0.48 -8.64
CA GLN A 41 -7.65 0.58 -10.10
C GLN A 41 -7.99 1.98 -10.63
N THR A 42 -9.02 2.60 -10.08
CA THR A 42 -9.43 3.98 -10.42
C THR A 42 -8.41 4.98 -9.88
N TYR A 43 -7.92 4.78 -8.66
CA TYR A 43 -6.87 5.61 -8.08
C TYR A 43 -5.60 5.57 -8.95
N PHE A 44 -5.16 4.36 -9.31
CA PHE A 44 -3.99 4.15 -10.17
C PHE A 44 -4.16 4.75 -11.57
N ALA A 45 -5.33 4.58 -12.19
CA ALA A 45 -5.60 5.14 -13.52
C ALA A 45 -5.56 6.67 -13.54
N ASN A 46 -5.87 7.32 -12.41
CA ASN A 46 -5.83 8.77 -12.26
C ASN A 46 -4.49 9.29 -11.71
N TYR A 47 -3.58 8.41 -11.29
CA TYR A 47 -2.25 8.81 -10.83
C TYR A 47 -1.44 9.36 -12.00
N ASN A 48 -0.91 10.57 -11.85
CA ASN A 48 -0.11 11.23 -12.88
C ASN A 48 1.06 11.98 -12.23
N CYS A 49 2.29 11.64 -12.61
CA CYS A 49 3.51 12.24 -12.07
C CYS A 49 3.57 13.79 -12.18
N ASP A 50 2.87 14.37 -13.16
CA ASP A 50 2.86 15.83 -13.34
C ASP A 50 1.92 16.57 -12.36
N THR A 51 0.91 15.88 -11.82
CA THR A 51 -0.14 16.50 -11.00
C THR A 51 -0.28 15.89 -9.61
N SER A 52 0.23 14.67 -9.41
CA SER A 52 0.16 13.94 -8.16
C SER A 52 1.26 14.38 -7.20
N THR A 53 0.91 14.47 -5.93
CA THR A 53 1.85 14.86 -4.87
C THR A 53 2.76 13.69 -4.50
N PRO A 54 3.89 13.95 -3.81
CA PRO A 54 4.68 12.88 -3.19
C PRO A 54 3.85 11.99 -2.25
N GLN A 55 2.84 12.56 -1.59
CA GLN A 55 1.95 11.81 -0.71
C GLN A 55 1.10 10.82 -1.50
N ASP A 56 0.61 11.20 -2.68
CA ASP A 56 -0.15 10.30 -3.55
C ASP A 56 0.70 9.12 -4.02
N TYR A 57 1.98 9.36 -4.29
CA TYR A 57 2.92 8.29 -4.61
C TYR A 57 3.13 7.34 -3.43
N LEU A 58 3.28 7.87 -2.21
CA LEU A 58 3.42 7.04 -1.01
C LEU A 58 2.17 6.20 -0.76
N THR A 59 0.98 6.79 -0.90
CA THR A 59 -0.30 6.06 -0.81
C THR A 59 -0.37 4.96 -1.86
N PHE A 60 0.00 5.25 -3.11
CA PHE A 60 0.05 4.25 -4.18
C PHE A 60 0.95 3.07 -3.82
N VAL A 61 2.19 3.34 -3.40
CA VAL A 61 3.17 2.31 -3.05
C VAL A 61 2.72 1.51 -1.84
N ASP A 62 2.20 2.15 -0.78
CA ASP A 62 1.72 1.43 0.41
C ASP A 62 0.54 0.52 0.07
N TRP A 63 -0.43 1.02 -0.68
CA TRP A 63 -1.61 0.26 -1.07
C TRP A 63 -1.28 -0.92 -1.99
N GLU A 64 -0.37 -0.74 -2.95
CA GLU A 64 0.10 -1.84 -3.81
C GLU A 64 0.77 -2.95 -2.98
N ASN A 65 1.61 -2.60 -2.01
CA ASN A 65 2.26 -3.59 -1.15
C ASN A 65 1.27 -4.33 -0.24
N LEU A 66 0.25 -3.65 0.28
CA LEU A 66 -0.83 -4.30 1.04
C LEU A 66 -1.60 -5.31 0.19
N LEU A 67 -1.94 -4.97 -1.06
CA LEU A 67 -2.65 -5.86 -1.98
C LEU A 67 -1.80 -7.10 -2.34
N LEU A 68 -0.51 -6.91 -2.61
CA LEU A 68 0.42 -8.01 -2.89
C LEU A 68 0.57 -8.95 -1.69
N GLU A 69 0.70 -8.40 -0.48
CA GLU A 69 0.85 -9.22 0.71
C GLU A 69 -0.45 -9.95 1.07
N ARG A 70 -1.62 -9.32 0.84
CA ARG A 70 -2.93 -9.97 0.91
C ARG A 70 -3.03 -11.16 -0.05
N GLU A 71 -2.75 -10.95 -1.34
CA GLU A 71 -2.84 -11.99 -2.37
C GLU A 71 -1.92 -13.18 -2.06
N LYS A 72 -0.70 -12.88 -1.62
CA LYS A 72 0.29 -13.88 -1.19
C LYS A 72 -0.19 -14.74 -0.02
N ARG A 73 -1.01 -14.20 0.87
CA ARG A 73 -1.59 -14.92 2.03
C ARG A 73 -2.90 -15.64 1.70
N SER A 74 -3.65 -15.14 0.71
CA SER A 74 -4.87 -15.77 0.23
C SER A 74 -4.61 -16.94 -0.72
N SER A 75 -3.44 -16.98 -1.37
CA SER A 75 -3.04 -18.11 -2.21
C SER A 75 -2.44 -19.24 -1.36
N PRO A 76 -2.91 -20.50 -1.47
CA PRO A 76 -2.20 -21.63 -0.87
C PRO A 76 -0.79 -21.73 -1.47
N PRO A 77 0.23 -22.22 -0.72
CA PRO A 77 1.55 -22.44 -1.29
C PRO A 77 1.40 -23.35 -2.52
N ARG A 78 1.89 -22.89 -3.68
CA ARG A 78 2.00 -23.77 -4.86
C ARG A 78 2.98 -24.88 -4.49
N SER A 79 2.43 -26.08 -4.28
CA SER A 79 3.16 -27.34 -4.07
C SER A 79 4.07 -27.67 -5.26
#